data_AF-A0A9J6R9P8-F1
#
_entry.id   AF-A0A9J6R9P8-F1
#
_cell.length_a   1.000
_cell.length_b   1.000
_cell.length_c   1.000
_cell.angle_alpha   90.00
_cell.angle_beta   90.00
_cell.angle_gamma   90.00
#
_symmetry.space_group_name_H-M   'P 1'
#
loop_
_entity.id
_entity.type
_entity.pdbx_description
1 polymer ?
#
loop_
_entity_poly.entity_id
_entity_poly.type
_entity_poly.pdbx_seq_one_letter_code
_entity_poly.pdbx_strand_id
1 'polypeptide(L)'
;MTVKKPSVIIPSSATIVLLIPFVLLLMNIVTNNYEHLFLLALLSGPTIVCITIFWSRFFYYRMNWCKLDDHFMALLQKKLTKESED
;
A
#
# COMPACT_ATOMS: atom_id res chain seq x y z
N MET A 1 -14.31 -18.06 -7.50
CA MET A 1 -13.12 -17.22 -7.25
C MET A 1 -13.08 -16.89 -5.77
N THR A 2 -12.10 -17.40 -5.02
CA THR A 2 -11.93 -17.03 -3.61
C THR A 2 -11.36 -15.62 -3.54
N VAL A 3 -12.17 -14.71 -3.02
CA VAL A 3 -11.87 -13.29 -2.87
C VAL A 3 -10.87 -13.20 -1.69
N LYS A 4 -9.56 -13.27 -2.00
CA LYS A 4 -8.45 -13.18 -1.03
C LYS A 4 -8.23 -11.74 -0.54
N LYS A 5 -8.38 -11.54 0.77
CA LYS A 5 -8.11 -10.26 1.47
C LYS A 5 -6.76 -9.67 1.03
N PRO A 6 -6.71 -8.38 0.66
CA PRO A 6 -5.45 -7.76 0.24
C PRO A 6 -4.44 -7.78 1.39
N SER A 7 -3.30 -8.46 1.15
CA SER A 7 -2.23 -8.57 2.14
C SER A 7 -1.40 -7.29 2.18
N VAL A 8 -1.20 -6.76 3.38
CA VAL A 8 -0.34 -5.57 3.64
C VAL A 8 1.14 -5.90 3.43
N ILE A 9 1.52 -7.18 3.46
CA ILE A 9 2.93 -7.62 3.40
C ILE A 9 3.58 -7.20 2.08
N ILE A 10 2.85 -7.30 0.97
CA ILE A 10 3.35 -6.99 -0.38
C ILE A 10 3.67 -5.49 -0.55
N PRO A 11 2.76 -4.54 -0.25
CA PRO A 11 3.10 -3.12 -0.32
C PRO A 11 4.18 -2.72 0.69
N SER A 12 4.18 -3.32 1.89
CA SER A 12 5.23 -3.05 2.87
C SER A 12 6.62 -3.49 2.40
N SER A 13 6.78 -4.70 1.86
CA SER A 13 8.07 -5.17 1.36
C SER A 13 8.57 -4.37 0.16
N ALA A 14 7.67 -4.00 -0.77
CA ALA A 14 8.01 -3.13 -1.90
C ALA A 14 8.50 -1.74 -1.45
N THR A 15 7.87 -1.19 -0.41
CA THR A 15 8.25 0.12 0.14
C THR A 15 9.65 0.09 0.76
N ILE A 16 10.00 -1.00 1.46
CA ILE A 16 11.34 -1.18 2.05
C ILE A 16 12.42 -1.17 0.97
N VAL A 17 12.21 -1.87 -0.14
CA VAL A 17 13.17 -1.91 -1.25
C VAL A 17 13.32 -0.53 -1.91
N LEU A 18 12.21 0.18 -2.11
CA LEU A 18 12.21 1.52 -2.73
C LEU A 18 12.77 2.63 -1.82
N LEU A 19 12.90 2.38 -0.51
CA LEU A 19 13.52 3.30 0.45
C LEU A 19 15.05 3.32 0.40
N ILE A 20 15.68 2.29 -0.16
CA ILE A 20 17.15 2.16 -0.25
C ILE A 20 17.83 3.41 -0.85
N PRO A 21 17.43 3.93 -2.04
CA PRO A 21 18.06 5.12 -2.62
C PRO A 21 17.88 6.36 -1.75
N PHE A 22 16.78 6.46 -0.99
CA PHE A 22 16.55 7.57 -0.07
C PHE A 22 17.50 7.50 1.15
N VAL A 23 17.70 6.31 1.71
CA VAL A 23 18.67 6.09 2.80
C VAL A 23 20.09 6.37 2.34
N LEU A 24 20.45 5.94 1.12
CA LEU A 24 21.76 6.24 0.52
C LEU A 24 21.96 7.74 0.28
N LEU A 25 20.91 8.45 -0.16
CA LEU A 25 20.94 9.90 -0.29
C LEU A 25 21.19 10.57 1.07
N LEU A 26 20.44 10.16 2.11
CA LEU A 26 20.56 10.71 3.45
C LEU A 26 21.98 10.48 4.02
N MET A 27 22.53 9.28 3.84
CA MET A 27 23.89 8.96 4.28
C MET A 27 24.93 9.85 3.60
N ASN A 28 24.83 10.09 2.29
CA ASN A 28 25.76 10.97 1.58
C ASN A 28 25.69 12.43 2.04
N ILE A 29 24.50 12.91 2.41
CA ILE A 29 24.33 14.24 3.01
C ILE A 29 25.04 14.30 4.37
N VAL A 30 24.83 13.30 5.23
CA VAL A 30 25.40 13.26 6.58
C VAL A 30 26.93 13.12 6.55
N THR A 31 27.47 12.37 5.59
CA THR A 31 28.92 12.16 5.46
C THR A 31 29.63 13.22 4.62
N ASN A 32 28.91 14.26 4.14
CA ASN A 32 29.43 15.28 3.23
C ASN A 32 30.09 14.71 1.96
N ASN A 33 29.62 13.54 1.49
CA ASN A 33 30.10 12.96 0.25
C ASN A 33 29.19 13.35 -0.92
N TYR A 34 29.67 14.26 -1.76
CA TYR A 34 28.87 14.91 -2.79
C TYR A 34 29.05 14.32 -4.19
N GLU A 35 29.94 13.34 -4.39
CA GLU A 35 30.30 12.81 -5.71
C GLU A 35 29.10 12.22 -6.47
N HIS A 36 28.12 11.68 -5.74
CA HIS A 36 26.94 11.03 -6.32
C HIS A 36 25.61 11.62 -5.82
N LEU A 37 25.66 12.76 -5.13
CA LEU A 37 24.47 13.36 -4.50
C LEU A 37 23.38 13.68 -5.53
N PHE A 38 23.78 14.24 -6.67
CA PHE A 38 22.86 14.59 -7.74
C PHE A 38 22.16 13.36 -8.34
N LEU A 39 22.92 12.28 -8.57
CA LEU A 39 22.40 11.05 -9.17
C LEU A 39 21.45 10.32 -8.20
N LEU A 40 21.78 10.30 -6.92
CA LEU A 40 20.90 9.76 -5.87
C LEU A 40 19.64 10.61 -5.68
N ALA A 41 19.75 11.93 -5.74
CA ALA A 41 18.59 12.82 -5.66
C ALA A 41 17.65 12.59 -6.84
N LEU A 42 18.21 12.49 -8.05
CA LEU A 42 17.47 12.21 -9.28
C LEU A 42 16.75 10.85 -9.23
N LEU A 43 17.37 9.82 -8.62
CA LEU A 43 16.75 8.51 -8.44
C LEU A 43 15.69 8.50 -7.32
N SER A 44 15.88 9.31 -6.27
CA SER A 44 14.97 9.35 -5.10
C SER A 44 13.58 9.90 -5.43
N GLY A 45 13.49 10.86 -6.36
CA GLY A 45 12.22 11.45 -6.78
C GLY A 45 11.25 10.42 -7.38
N PRO A 46 11.63 9.71 -8.46
CA PRO A 46 10.84 8.64 -9.05
C PRO A 46 10.45 7.55 -8.05
N THR A 47 11.34 7.17 -7.12
CA THR A 47 11.01 6.15 -6.12
C THR A 47 9.90 6.59 -5.18
N ILE A 48 9.87 7.86 -4.76
CA ILE A 48 8.79 8.40 -3.93
C ILE A 48 7.46 8.33 -4.70
N VAL A 49 7.45 8.74 -5.97
CA VAL A 49 6.25 8.69 -6.81
C VAL A 49 5.72 7.25 -6.93
N CYS A 50 6.61 6.28 -7.15
CA CYS A 50 6.24 4.86 -7.19
C CYS A 50 5.62 4.38 -5.88
N ILE A 51 6.21 4.73 -4.72
CA ILE A 51 5.65 4.40 -3.40
C ILE A 51 4.25 5.00 -3.26
N THR A 52 4.07 6.27 -3.59
CA THR A 52 2.77 6.96 -3.49
C THR A 52 1.71 6.28 -4.37
N ILE A 53 2.03 5.94 -5.62
CA ILE A 53 1.10 5.25 -6.52
C ILE A 53 0.75 3.87 -5.98
N PHE A 54 1.75 3.11 -5.50
CA PHE A 54 1.53 1.76 -4.99
C PHE A 54 0.60 1.76 -3.76
N TRP A 55 0.86 2.66 -2.81
CA TRP A 55 0.02 2.84 -1.62
C TRP A 55 -1.37 3.37 -1.95
N SER A 56 -1.48 4.31 -2.89
CA SER A 56 -2.78 4.83 -3.34
C SER A 56 -3.63 3.69 -3.90
N ARG A 57 -3.08 2.85 -4.78
CA ARG A 57 -3.81 1.69 -5.33
C ARG A 57 -4.17 0.68 -4.24
N PHE A 58 -3.26 0.41 -3.31
CA PHE A 58 -3.55 -0.48 -2.18
C PHE A 58 -4.70 0.05 -1.31
N PHE A 59 -4.70 1.34 -1.01
CA PHE A 59 -5.75 1.97 -0.22
C PHE A 59 -7.10 1.95 -0.93
N TYR A 60 -7.13 2.27 -2.23
CA TYR A 60 -8.33 2.13 -3.05
C TYR A 60 -8.87 0.70 -3.06
N TYR A 61 -7.99 -0.28 -3.21
CA TYR A 61 -8.37 -1.69 -3.17
C TYR A 61 -8.95 -2.03 -1.79
N ARG A 62 -8.27 -1.69 -0.70
CA ARG A 62 -8.76 -1.95 0.66
C ARG A 62 -10.12 -1.29 0.94
N MET A 63 -10.32 -0.05 0.50
CA MET A 63 -11.58 0.69 0.70
C MET A 63 -12.76 0.04 -0.03
N ASN A 64 -12.54 -0.44 -1.26
CA ASN A 64 -13.57 -1.18 -2.00
C ASN A 64 -13.89 -2.53 -1.36
N TRP A 65 -12.91 -3.20 -0.76
CA TRP A 65 -13.13 -4.44 -0.03
C TRP A 65 -13.96 -4.25 1.24
N CYS A 66 -13.68 -3.21 2.03
CA CYS A 66 -14.52 -2.89 3.20
C CYS A 66 -15.99 -2.66 2.80
N LYS A 67 -16.24 -1.90 1.73
CA LYS A 67 -17.61 -1.68 1.23
C LYS A 67 -18.30 -2.97 0.78
N LEU A 68 -17.54 -3.89 0.19
CA LEU A 68 -18.08 -5.19 -0.25
C LEU A 68 -18.42 -6.09 0.95
N ASP A 69 -17.56 -6.13 1.97
CA ASP A 69 -17.81 -6.86 3.21
C ASP A 69 -19.04 -6.29 3.94
N ASP A 70 -19.17 -4.97 4.08
CA ASP A 70 -20.33 -4.34 4.74
C ASP A 70 -21.65 -4.70 4.03
N HIS A 71 -21.65 -4.65 2.70
CA HIS A 71 -22.82 -5.04 1.89
C HIS A 71 -23.14 -6.54 2.02
N PHE A 72 -22.13 -7.40 2.06
CA PHE A 72 -22.30 -8.85 2.22
C PHE A 72 -22.85 -9.18 3.62
N MET A 73 -22.35 -8.52 4.66
CA MET A 73 -22.84 -8.70 6.04
C MET A 73 -24.30 -8.23 6.18
N ALA A 74 -24.68 -7.12 5.55
CA ALA A 74 -26.06 -6.66 5.52
C ALA A 74 -27.01 -7.67 4.85
N LEU A 75 -26.57 -8.32 3.76
CA LEU A 75 -27.33 -9.38 3.08
C LEU A 75 -27.46 -10.64 3.94
N LEU A 76 -26.38 -11.05 4.62
CA LEU A 76 -26.38 -12.19 5.54
C LEU A 76 -27.36 -11.96 6.70
N GLN A 77 -27.31 -10.78 7.31
CA GLN A 77 -28.19 -10.43 8.42
C GLN A 77 -29.67 -10.42 8.00
N LYS A 78 -29.97 -9.95 6.78
CA LYS A 78 -31.32 -9.99 6.20
C LYS A 78 -31.83 -11.40 5.89
N LYS A 79 -30.94 -12.33 5.50
CA LYS A 79 -31.32 -13.75 5.33
C LYS A 79 -31.62 -14.41 6.67
N LEU A 80 -30.77 -14.19 7.68
CA LEU A 80 -30.94 -14.77 9.01
C LEU A 80 -32.23 -14.30 9.71
N THR A 81 -32.64 -13.04 9.51
CA THR A 81 -33.91 -12.53 10.08
C THR A 81 -35.15 -13.09 9.40
N LYS A 82 -35.06 -13.42 8.10
CA LYS A 82 -36.18 -14.05 7.38
C LYS A 82 -36.38 -15.52 7.76
N GLU A 83 -35.31 -16.26 8.01
CA GLU A 83 -35.40 -17.67 8.41
C GLU A 83 -35.87 -17.87 9.86
N SER A 84 -35.87 -16.83 10.72
CA SER A 84 -36.38 -16.95 12.09
C SER A 84 -37.87 -16.63 12.26
N GLU A 85 -38.53 -16.11 11.21
CA GLU A 85 -39.97 -15.79 11.21
C GLU A 85 -40.84 -16.90 10.61
N ASP A 86 -40.22 -17.92 9.97
CA ASP A 86 -40.85 -19.16 9.50
C ASP A 86 -40.69 -20.30 10.51
#